data_AF-A8UUP4-F1
#
_entry.id   AF-A8UUP4-F1
#
_cell.length_a   1.000
_cell.length_b   1.000
_cell.length_c   1.000
_cell.angle_alpha   90.00
_cell.angle_beta   90.00
_cell.angle_gamma   90.00
#
_symmetry.space_group_name_H-M   'P 1'
#
loop_
_entity.id
_entity.type
_entity.pdbx_description
1 polymer ?
#
loop_
_entity_poly.entity_id
_entity_poly.type
_entity_poly.pdbx_seq_one_letter_code
_entity_poly.pdbx_strand_id
1 'polypeptide(L)'
;MAIKALLLDRDREVFPLLGDIFNVTGHKLLIATNDDMFKDLVNSTDIDVVMVNHTDVKAWLSSWKEDKIPLPFFLLDRDEEELRFKSIGFSELNYIKKPFNPLELLNKLNYLYRFKAEEDAQQLGLVNTLIKLFNDRESRLVEVSNSNLCIVAVEEGKVLGMDCTVEELRTILDSDEVKVRVKEFDRVKLEQKFGDTYDFVKTLLERAKPVHAVVTSGERVLEEVKPVEEVEEGLFRVSKFSSVPVLLKNVYLRVYEGRGRRAAFLINIGSLDEWSSVRNLVEDTLFNLDELDAVILLTGELSSVYNSFILSEQKFNMRFITDYSVKRELSESGCKSGRIRTFGDFPSYSVTIATGHRLRFIPSNFSPSAGGFCLYEEDTGILFTPELFSSFFNEQSKDITEDVRLYHRVFMPSGTVLNSLLGRFNDVKVKRVLPRYGLPYGEFDEAVDKLSGMKAGLDFSPIASKDRALDVMNGVVSFVLDSEDKSVADKFIEELGRFATVEAGVVTDIYVDPPFTVELLLNALMLVPGIRPSTVVGVLSRLDRGDIFINPF
;
A
#
# COMPACT_ATOMS: atom_id res chain seq x y z
N MET A 1 36.49 22.29 -9.19
CA MET A 1 36.61 20.84 -9.45
C MET A 1 35.45 20.42 -10.33
N ALA A 2 35.69 19.55 -11.31
CA ALA A 2 34.64 19.00 -12.17
C ALA A 2 33.96 17.82 -11.44
N ILE A 3 32.63 17.88 -11.28
CA ILE A 3 31.84 16.80 -10.68
C ILE A 3 31.75 15.62 -11.66
N LYS A 4 31.99 14.41 -11.17
CA LYS A 4 31.68 13.16 -11.90
C LYS A 4 30.34 12.61 -11.40
N ALA A 5 29.30 12.76 -12.21
CA ALA A 5 27.97 12.25 -11.91
C ALA A 5 27.70 10.95 -12.69
N LEU A 6 27.07 9.98 -12.03
CA LEU A 6 26.52 8.77 -12.66
C LEU A 6 25.00 8.86 -12.64
N LEU A 7 24.37 8.82 -13.81
CA LEU A 7 22.93 8.78 -13.98
C LEU A 7 22.47 7.35 -14.29
N LEU A 8 21.55 6.82 -13.50
CA LEU A 8 20.76 5.64 -13.86
C LEU A 8 19.47 6.11 -14.56
N ASP A 9 19.41 5.94 -15.88
CA ASP A 9 18.29 6.38 -16.72
C ASP A 9 17.83 5.20 -17.59
N ARG A 10 17.02 4.33 -16.99
CA ARG A 10 16.48 3.13 -17.65
C ARG A 10 15.54 3.49 -18.80
N ASP A 11 14.75 4.54 -18.61
CA ASP A 11 13.73 4.99 -19.55
C ASP A 11 14.27 5.95 -20.62
N ARG A 12 15.56 6.33 -20.51
CA ARG A 12 16.27 7.17 -21.49
C ARG A 12 15.68 8.57 -21.66
N GLU A 13 15.04 9.07 -20.62
CA GLU A 13 14.29 10.34 -20.65
C GLU A 13 15.16 11.54 -20.31
N VAL A 14 16.13 11.37 -19.42
CA VAL A 14 16.82 12.47 -18.74
C VAL A 14 18.20 12.71 -19.32
N PHE A 15 18.89 11.66 -19.75
CA PHE A 15 20.22 11.77 -20.34
C PHE A 15 20.27 12.70 -21.57
N PRO A 16 19.28 12.75 -22.49
CA PRO A 16 19.35 13.64 -23.65
C PRO A 16 19.37 15.11 -23.25
N LEU A 17 18.72 15.45 -22.12
CA LEU A 17 18.69 16.80 -21.57
C LEU A 17 20.01 17.16 -20.85
N LEU A 18 20.62 16.21 -20.14
CA LEU A 18 21.77 16.48 -19.28
C LEU A 18 23.13 16.32 -19.97
N GLY A 19 23.21 15.51 -21.02
CA GLY A 19 24.47 15.19 -21.71
C GLY A 19 25.21 16.44 -22.20
N ASP A 20 24.52 17.30 -22.94
CA ASP A 20 25.10 18.54 -23.49
C ASP A 20 25.47 19.52 -22.38
N ILE A 21 24.67 19.59 -21.32
CA ILE A 21 24.81 20.56 -20.24
C ILE A 21 26.01 20.24 -19.35
N PHE A 22 26.18 18.97 -18.98
CA PHE A 22 27.37 18.55 -18.23
C PHE A 22 28.65 18.76 -19.05
N ASN A 23 28.61 18.47 -20.36
CA ASN A 23 29.75 18.67 -21.24
C ASN A 23 30.15 20.17 -21.35
N VAL A 24 29.17 21.06 -21.56
CA VAL A 24 29.40 22.52 -21.66
C VAL A 24 29.93 23.10 -20.35
N THR A 25 29.46 22.61 -19.21
CA THR A 25 29.90 23.08 -17.88
C THR A 25 31.20 22.45 -17.39
N GLY A 26 31.80 21.55 -18.18
CA GLY A 26 33.05 20.88 -17.84
C GLY A 26 32.91 19.80 -16.75
N HIS A 27 31.68 19.34 -16.49
CA HIS A 27 31.38 18.21 -15.62
C HIS A 27 31.34 16.90 -16.42
N LYS A 28 31.58 15.76 -15.77
CA LYS A 28 31.53 14.45 -16.43
C LYS A 28 30.23 13.74 -16.06
N LEU A 29 29.41 13.44 -17.06
CA LEU A 29 28.22 12.60 -16.90
C LEU A 29 28.49 11.20 -17.45
N LEU A 30 28.35 10.20 -16.59
CA LEU A 30 28.29 8.79 -16.96
C LEU A 30 26.84 8.34 -16.94
N ILE A 31 26.45 7.48 -17.86
CA ILE A 31 25.06 7.05 -18.03
C ILE A 31 25.02 5.52 -17.98
N ALA A 32 24.18 5.00 -17.09
CA ALA A 32 23.78 3.61 -17.05
C ALA A 32 22.32 3.50 -17.48
N THR A 33 22.03 2.58 -18.41
CA THR A 33 20.65 2.32 -18.86
C THR A 33 20.06 1.04 -18.25
N ASN A 34 20.85 0.32 -17.45
CA ASN A 34 20.46 -0.86 -16.70
C ASN A 34 21.39 -1.06 -15.50
N ASP A 35 21.06 -2.01 -14.64
CA ASP A 35 21.74 -2.22 -13.36
C ASP A 35 23.14 -2.81 -13.51
N ASP A 36 23.38 -3.63 -14.53
CA ASP A 36 24.70 -4.21 -14.78
C ASP A 36 25.71 -3.13 -15.21
N MET A 37 25.32 -2.28 -16.16
CA MET A 37 26.11 -1.11 -16.54
C MET A 37 26.35 -0.17 -15.35
N PHE A 38 25.35 0.02 -14.49
CA PHE A 38 25.48 0.85 -13.31
C PHE A 38 26.55 0.29 -12.36
N LYS A 39 26.48 -1.02 -12.05
CA LYS A 39 27.47 -1.71 -11.22
C LYS A 39 28.87 -1.64 -11.81
N ASP A 40 29.01 -1.87 -13.12
CA ASP A 40 30.30 -1.80 -13.81
C ASP A 40 30.90 -0.39 -13.73
N LEU A 41 30.10 0.66 -13.91
CA LEU A 41 30.55 2.05 -13.82
C LEU A 41 30.91 2.46 -12.40
N VAL A 42 30.13 2.05 -11.41
CA VAL A 42 30.43 2.23 -9.98
C VAL A 42 31.76 1.56 -9.64
N ASN A 43 31.98 0.32 -10.07
CA ASN A 43 33.20 -0.43 -9.72
C ASN A 43 34.45 0.09 -10.45
N SER A 44 34.31 0.53 -11.69
CA SER A 44 35.42 0.97 -12.54
C SER A 44 35.80 2.44 -12.38
N THR A 45 34.91 3.28 -11.85
CA THR A 45 35.11 4.73 -11.78
C THR A 45 34.87 5.26 -10.38
N ASP A 46 35.62 6.30 -10.02
CA ASP A 46 35.35 7.09 -8.82
C ASP A 46 34.25 8.12 -9.11
N ILE A 47 33.08 7.93 -8.49
CA ILE A 47 31.85 8.70 -8.70
C ILE A 47 31.64 9.66 -7.53
N ASP A 48 31.31 10.92 -7.82
CA ASP A 48 31.05 11.93 -6.79
C ASP A 48 29.56 12.02 -6.45
N VAL A 49 28.70 11.91 -7.46
CA VAL A 49 27.25 12.01 -7.34
C VAL A 49 26.58 10.87 -8.09
N VAL A 50 25.59 10.25 -7.49
CA VAL A 50 24.70 9.27 -8.13
C VAL A 50 23.31 9.88 -8.28
N MET A 51 22.87 10.05 -9.53
CA MET A 51 21.55 10.52 -9.91
C MET A 51 20.66 9.33 -10.25
N VAL A 52 19.56 9.16 -9.52
CA VAL A 52 18.61 8.04 -9.68
C VAL A 52 17.17 8.55 -9.60
N ASN A 53 16.22 7.80 -10.15
CA ASN A 53 14.80 8.11 -9.92
C ASN A 53 14.44 7.81 -8.44
N HIS A 54 13.38 8.43 -7.92
CA HIS A 54 12.90 8.24 -6.54
C HIS A 54 12.58 6.77 -6.20
N THR A 55 12.28 5.94 -7.20
CA THR A 55 12.06 4.49 -7.06
C THR A 55 13.35 3.69 -6.87
N ASP A 56 14.50 4.25 -7.24
CA ASP A 56 15.78 3.55 -7.43
C ASP A 56 16.81 3.85 -6.34
N VAL A 57 16.36 4.25 -5.15
CA VAL A 57 17.24 4.55 -4.00
C VAL A 57 18.19 3.39 -3.65
N LYS A 58 17.75 2.14 -3.87
CA LYS A 58 18.58 0.94 -3.67
C LYS A 58 19.82 0.92 -4.58
N ALA A 59 19.74 1.50 -5.78
CA ALA A 59 20.90 1.61 -6.67
C ALA A 59 21.97 2.51 -6.07
N TRP A 60 21.59 3.62 -5.43
CA TRP A 60 22.53 4.45 -4.69
C TRP A 60 23.19 3.69 -3.53
N LEU A 61 22.42 2.97 -2.70
CA LEU A 61 22.99 2.13 -1.65
C LEU A 61 24.01 1.12 -2.19
N SER A 62 23.74 0.52 -3.35
CA SER A 62 24.68 -0.41 -3.99
C SER A 62 25.95 0.24 -4.54
N SER A 63 26.01 1.57 -4.59
CA SER A 63 27.18 2.33 -5.05
C SER A 63 28.18 2.68 -3.96
N TRP A 64 27.86 2.39 -2.69
CA TRP A 64 28.73 2.69 -1.56
C TRP A 64 29.99 1.83 -1.60
N LYS A 65 31.13 2.45 -1.31
CA LYS A 65 32.43 1.78 -1.17
C LYS A 65 32.92 1.95 0.26
N GLU A 66 33.85 1.09 0.68
CA GLU A 66 34.40 1.11 2.04
C GLU A 66 35.03 2.46 2.43
N ASP A 67 35.52 3.22 1.44
CA ASP A 67 36.25 4.47 1.62
C ASP A 67 35.53 5.71 1.07
N LYS A 68 34.41 5.54 0.36
CA LYS A 68 33.65 6.65 -0.23
C LYS A 68 32.18 6.32 -0.42
N ILE A 69 31.33 7.26 -0.01
CA ILE A 69 29.89 7.27 -0.31
C ILE A 69 29.63 8.40 -1.34
N PRO A 70 29.20 8.06 -2.57
CA PRO A 70 28.75 9.07 -3.52
C PRO A 70 27.54 9.83 -2.98
N LEU A 71 27.42 11.12 -3.27
CA LEU A 71 26.27 11.93 -2.87
C LEU A 71 25.03 11.50 -3.68
N PRO A 72 23.88 11.22 -3.04
CA PRO A 72 22.66 10.88 -3.76
C PRO A 72 21.96 12.13 -4.27
N PHE A 73 21.40 12.00 -5.47
CA PHE A 73 20.49 12.98 -6.05
C PHE A 73 19.29 12.28 -6.70
N PHE A 74 18.08 12.67 -6.33
CA PHE A 74 16.84 12.01 -6.71
C PHE A 74 16.05 12.84 -7.71
N LEU A 75 15.63 12.19 -8.79
CA LEU A 75 14.68 12.75 -9.74
C LEU A 75 13.27 12.37 -9.30
N LEU A 76 12.42 13.37 -9.07
CA LEU A 76 11.07 13.18 -8.56
C LEU A 76 10.04 13.38 -9.67
N ASP A 77 8.95 12.63 -9.60
CA ASP A 77 7.82 12.76 -10.52
C ASP A 77 6.65 13.56 -9.87
N ARG A 78 6.54 13.57 -8.53
CA ARG A 78 5.43 14.21 -7.78
C ARG A 78 5.89 14.91 -6.49
N ASP A 79 5.06 15.83 -5.97
CA ASP A 79 5.37 16.62 -4.75
C ASP A 79 5.35 15.76 -3.46
N GLU A 80 4.51 14.73 -3.41
CA GLU A 80 4.40 13.81 -2.26
C GLU A 80 5.72 13.06 -1.99
N GLU A 81 6.58 12.91 -3.00
CA GLU A 81 7.88 12.25 -2.87
C GLU A 81 8.88 13.12 -2.10
N GLU A 82 8.73 14.45 -2.11
CA GLU A 82 9.60 15.37 -1.38
C GLU A 82 9.48 15.16 0.14
N LEU A 83 8.25 15.05 0.64
CA LEU A 83 7.96 14.80 2.05
C LEU A 83 8.62 13.50 2.52
N ARG A 84 8.63 12.48 1.66
CA ARG A 84 9.30 11.20 1.95
C ARG A 84 10.81 11.36 2.10
N PHE A 85 11.49 12.12 1.24
CA PHE A 85 12.94 12.30 1.40
C PHE A 85 13.28 13.17 2.60
N LYS A 86 12.46 14.18 2.90
CA LYS A 86 12.57 15.00 4.13
C LYS A 86 12.46 14.14 5.41
N SER A 87 11.47 13.23 5.49
CA SER A 87 11.27 12.33 6.65
C SER A 87 12.46 11.41 6.96
N ILE A 88 13.38 11.23 6.00
CA ILE A 88 14.56 10.36 6.12
C ILE A 88 15.82 11.20 6.38
N GLY A 89 15.69 12.53 6.42
CA GLY A 89 16.77 13.45 6.72
C GLY A 89 17.59 13.91 5.52
N PHE A 90 17.06 13.74 4.30
CA PHE A 90 17.58 14.45 3.11
C PHE A 90 17.04 15.88 3.07
N SER A 91 17.80 16.79 2.48
CA SER A 91 17.36 18.17 2.27
C SER A 91 16.87 18.39 0.84
N GLU A 92 16.25 19.56 0.59
CA GLU A 92 15.76 19.97 -0.74
C GLU A 92 16.87 20.08 -1.80
N LEU A 93 18.14 19.98 -1.37
CA LEU A 93 19.30 19.94 -2.24
C LEU A 93 19.48 18.59 -2.92
N ASN A 94 18.94 17.51 -2.35
CA ASN A 94 19.11 16.15 -2.87
C ASN A 94 18.14 15.78 -3.98
N TYR A 95 17.20 16.64 -4.36
CA TYR A 95 16.19 16.24 -5.33
C TYR A 95 15.70 17.37 -6.23
N ILE A 96 15.12 16.99 -7.36
CA ILE A 96 14.48 17.91 -8.31
C ILE A 96 13.29 17.23 -8.98
N LYS A 97 12.20 17.98 -9.15
CA LYS A 97 10.96 17.49 -9.75
C LYS A 97 10.97 17.63 -11.27
N LYS A 98 10.57 16.58 -12.00
CA LYS A 98 10.41 16.63 -13.46
C LYS A 98 9.09 17.32 -13.87
N PRO A 99 9.09 18.08 -14.99
CA PRO A 99 10.28 18.57 -15.71
C PRO A 99 11.01 19.66 -14.92
N PHE A 100 12.35 19.70 -15.01
CA PHE A 100 13.17 20.63 -14.24
C PHE A 100 14.06 21.52 -15.10
N ASN A 101 14.57 22.61 -14.50
CA ASN A 101 15.61 23.43 -15.07
C ASN A 101 17.01 22.80 -14.82
N PRO A 102 17.77 22.45 -15.86
CA PRO A 102 19.10 21.84 -15.67
C PRO A 102 20.12 22.73 -14.95
N LEU A 103 19.99 24.06 -15.03
CA LEU A 103 20.87 24.97 -14.29
C LEU A 103 20.59 24.91 -12.79
N GLU A 104 19.34 24.69 -12.40
CA GLU A 104 18.96 24.47 -11.00
C GLU A 104 19.59 23.18 -10.48
N LEU A 105 19.48 22.09 -11.24
CA LEU A 105 20.15 20.82 -10.95
C LEU A 105 21.65 21.05 -10.71
N LEU A 106 22.34 21.70 -11.65
CA LEU A 106 23.77 21.96 -11.53
C LEU A 106 24.13 22.83 -10.33
N ASN A 107 23.30 23.80 -9.98
CA ASN A 107 23.49 24.62 -8.79
C ASN A 107 23.38 23.77 -7.52
N LYS A 108 22.35 22.93 -7.40
CA LYS A 108 22.18 22.01 -6.26
C LYS A 108 23.35 21.01 -6.16
N LEU A 109 23.82 20.46 -7.27
CA LEU A 109 24.96 19.55 -7.31
C LEU A 109 26.27 20.23 -6.90
N ASN A 110 26.54 21.43 -7.43
CA ASN A 110 27.70 22.23 -7.04
C ASN A 110 27.64 22.63 -5.56
N TYR A 111 26.44 22.90 -5.06
CA TYR A 111 26.18 23.16 -3.65
C TYR A 111 26.61 21.92 -2.85
N LEU A 112 25.91 20.78 -3.00
CA LEU A 112 26.20 19.53 -2.27
C LEU A 112 27.68 19.10 -2.30
N TYR A 113 28.36 19.26 -3.44
CA TYR A 113 29.76 18.86 -3.57
C TYR A 113 30.71 19.70 -2.70
N ARG A 114 30.46 20.99 -2.50
CA ARG A 114 31.43 21.93 -1.91
C ARG A 114 31.31 22.15 -0.40
N PHE A 115 30.24 21.69 0.24
CA PHE A 115 30.00 21.96 1.65
C PHE A 115 30.87 21.16 2.61
N LYS A 116 31.04 21.76 3.79
CA LYS A 116 31.66 21.14 4.96
C LYS A 116 30.58 20.72 5.95
N ALA A 117 30.79 19.58 6.60
CA ALA A 117 29.80 19.04 7.54
C ALA A 117 29.50 20.03 8.70
N GLU A 118 30.52 20.68 9.25
CA GLU A 118 30.37 21.51 10.46
C GLU A 118 29.71 22.87 10.23
N GLU A 119 30.08 23.56 9.15
CA GLU A 119 29.59 24.92 8.85
C GLU A 119 28.17 24.90 8.28
N ASP A 120 27.79 23.81 7.57
CA ASP A 120 26.62 23.79 6.69
C ASP A 120 25.63 22.64 6.98
N ALA A 121 25.78 22.01 8.15
CA ALA A 121 24.97 20.88 8.60
C ALA A 121 23.46 21.14 8.45
N GLN A 122 23.03 22.36 8.77
CA GLN A 122 21.63 22.78 8.70
C GLN A 122 21.08 22.74 7.27
N GLN A 123 21.84 23.24 6.28
CA GLN A 123 21.40 23.24 4.88
C GLN A 123 21.54 21.84 4.26
N LEU A 124 22.57 21.09 4.67
CA LEU A 124 22.81 19.74 4.20
C LEU A 124 21.75 18.74 4.70
N GLY A 125 21.22 18.93 5.91
CA GLY A 125 20.39 17.92 6.56
C GLY A 125 21.22 16.75 7.09
N LEU A 126 20.54 15.83 7.79
CA LEU A 126 21.20 14.74 8.51
C LEU A 126 22.02 13.83 7.58
N VAL A 127 21.41 13.29 6.53
CA VAL A 127 22.05 12.23 5.72
C VAL A 127 23.26 12.76 4.97
N ASN A 128 23.18 13.95 4.37
CA ASN A 128 24.33 14.56 3.70
C ASN A 128 25.46 14.88 4.67
N THR A 129 25.14 15.35 5.89
CA THR A 129 26.13 15.61 6.93
C THR A 129 26.89 14.33 7.28
N LEU A 130 26.18 13.21 7.46
CA LEU A 130 26.79 11.91 7.72
C LEU A 130 27.65 11.41 6.56
N ILE A 131 27.21 11.59 5.31
CA ILE A 131 28.00 11.24 4.12
C ILE A 131 29.31 12.06 4.07
N LYS A 132 29.25 13.35 4.40
CA LYS A 132 30.44 14.21 4.46
C LYS A 132 31.40 13.75 5.53
N LEU A 133 30.91 13.52 6.75
CA LEU A 133 31.74 13.00 7.85
C LEU A 133 32.38 11.64 7.49
N PHE A 134 31.63 10.76 6.81
CA PHE A 134 32.16 9.48 6.31
C PHE A 134 33.32 9.66 5.34
N ASN A 135 33.11 10.49 4.31
CA ASN A 135 34.11 10.72 3.26
C ASN A 135 35.36 11.44 3.81
N ASP A 136 35.19 12.33 4.78
CA ASP A 136 36.28 13.08 5.41
C ASP A 136 36.92 12.31 6.60
N ARG A 137 36.34 11.16 6.98
CA ARG A 137 36.75 10.30 8.11
C ARG A 137 36.79 11.04 9.45
N GLU A 138 35.85 11.93 9.67
CA GLU A 138 35.80 12.75 10.89
C GLU A 138 35.01 12.08 12.01
N SER A 139 35.48 12.24 13.24
CA SER A 139 34.73 11.89 14.45
C SER A 139 34.00 13.12 14.98
N ARG A 140 32.67 13.06 15.05
CA ARG A 140 31.79 14.15 15.47
C ARG A 140 30.50 13.63 16.10
N LEU A 141 29.82 14.50 16.84
CA LEU A 141 28.43 14.30 17.23
C LEU A 141 27.52 15.11 16.31
N VAL A 142 26.47 14.49 15.77
CA VAL A 142 25.47 15.17 14.94
C VAL A 142 24.18 15.29 15.75
N GLU A 143 23.84 16.51 16.16
CA GLU A 143 22.60 16.82 16.85
C GLU A 143 21.48 17.07 15.84
N VAL A 144 20.38 16.35 15.98
CA VAL A 144 19.14 16.53 15.22
C VAL A 144 18.07 16.91 16.23
N SER A 145 17.45 18.07 16.05
CA SER A 145 16.52 18.60 17.05
C SER A 145 15.33 19.32 16.47
N ASN A 146 14.20 19.18 17.16
CA ASN A 146 13.02 20.02 17.06
C ASN A 146 12.61 20.45 18.50
N SER A 147 11.42 20.10 18.97
CA SER A 147 11.06 20.08 20.40
C SER A 147 11.80 19.01 21.21
N ASN A 148 12.29 17.96 20.56
CA ASN A 148 13.12 16.89 21.12
C ASN A 148 14.53 16.94 20.51
N LEU A 149 15.51 16.30 21.16
CA LEU A 149 16.91 16.25 20.72
C LEU A 149 17.33 14.78 20.57
N CYS A 150 17.98 14.47 19.46
CA CYS A 150 18.68 13.20 19.25
C CYS A 150 20.11 13.48 18.77
N ILE A 151 21.08 12.76 19.31
CA ILE A 151 22.50 12.88 19.04
C ILE A 151 22.98 11.59 18.38
N VAL A 152 23.45 11.71 17.14
CA VAL A 152 24.10 10.63 16.39
C VAL A 152 25.61 10.71 16.59
N ALA A 153 26.20 9.65 17.13
CA ALA A 153 27.65 9.57 17.34
C ALA A 153 28.34 8.98 16.11
N VAL A 154 29.31 9.72 15.57
CA VAL A 154 30.10 9.34 14.40
C VAL A 154 31.57 9.26 14.82
N GLU A 155 32.23 8.13 14.59
CA GLU A 155 33.65 7.92 14.87
C GLU A 155 34.36 7.45 13.60
N GLU A 156 35.44 8.13 13.23
CA GLU A 156 36.20 7.90 11.99
C GLU A 156 35.29 7.86 10.74
N GLY A 157 34.28 8.72 10.71
CA GLY A 157 33.28 8.80 9.66
C GLY A 157 32.16 7.76 9.70
N LYS A 158 32.22 6.78 10.61
CA LYS A 158 31.20 5.73 10.74
C LYS A 158 30.21 6.04 11.85
N VAL A 159 28.93 5.85 11.57
CA VAL A 159 27.89 5.94 12.61
C VAL A 159 28.05 4.78 13.60
N LEU A 160 28.31 5.11 14.87
CA LEU A 160 28.38 4.13 15.96
C LEU A 160 27.00 3.83 16.55
N GLY A 161 26.14 4.84 16.62
CA GLY A 161 24.90 4.79 17.37
C GLY A 161 24.28 6.16 17.58
N MET A 162 23.17 6.19 18.30
CA MET A 162 22.50 7.41 18.75
C MET A 162 21.97 7.27 20.18
N ASP A 163 21.70 8.41 20.82
CA ASP A 163 21.19 8.50 22.19
C ASP A 163 19.65 8.48 22.29
N CYS A 164 18.96 8.31 21.16
CA CYS A 164 17.52 8.14 21.05
C CYS A 164 17.18 6.85 20.29
N THR A 165 15.90 6.52 20.20
CA THR A 165 15.39 5.45 19.33
C THR A 165 15.23 5.92 17.88
N VAL A 166 15.25 5.00 16.90
CA VAL A 166 14.95 5.33 15.49
C VAL A 166 13.59 6.01 15.34
N GLU A 167 12.60 5.61 16.13
CA GLU A 167 11.24 6.15 16.12
C GLU A 167 11.20 7.61 16.58
N GLU A 168 11.95 7.93 17.64
CA GLU A 168 12.12 9.31 18.10
C GLU A 168 12.83 10.16 17.06
N LEU A 169 13.90 9.63 16.44
CA LEU A 169 14.60 10.33 15.36
C LEU A 169 13.68 10.60 14.16
N ARG A 170 12.86 9.62 13.74
CA ARG A 170 11.87 9.83 12.67
C ARG A 170 10.85 10.90 13.03
N THR A 171 10.34 10.88 14.26
CA THR A 171 9.42 11.91 14.75
C THR A 171 10.05 13.31 14.72
N ILE A 172 11.36 13.40 15.00
CA ILE A 172 12.10 14.66 14.86
C ILE A 172 12.19 15.07 13.38
N LEU A 173 12.50 14.13 12.47
CA LEU A 173 12.67 14.38 11.04
C LEU A 173 11.37 14.70 10.29
N ASP A 174 10.23 14.22 10.78
CA ASP A 174 8.89 14.48 10.21
C ASP A 174 8.36 15.90 10.51
N SER A 175 9.04 16.65 11.36
CA SER A 175 8.68 18.01 11.74
C SER A 175 9.12 19.04 10.69
N ASP A 176 8.32 20.09 10.48
CA ASP A 176 8.66 21.18 9.54
C ASP A 176 9.92 21.96 9.95
N GLU A 177 10.25 22.00 11.25
CA GLU A 177 11.41 22.73 11.80
C GLU A 177 12.49 21.81 12.38
N VAL A 178 13.23 21.11 11.53
CA VAL A 178 14.39 20.29 11.95
C VAL A 178 15.67 21.12 11.98
N LYS A 179 16.41 21.06 13.09
CA LYS A 179 17.73 21.67 13.23
C LYS A 179 18.82 20.60 13.29
N VAL A 180 19.83 20.73 12.44
CA VAL A 180 20.99 19.83 12.37
C VAL A 180 22.25 20.59 12.72
N ARG A 181 23.04 20.10 13.68
CA ARG A 181 24.30 20.71 14.11
C ARG A 181 25.38 19.64 14.31
N VAL A 182 26.63 20.02 14.05
CA VAL A 182 27.80 19.16 14.30
C VAL A 182 28.55 19.71 15.50
N LYS A 183 28.99 18.83 16.39
CA LYS A 183 29.80 19.14 17.57
C LYS A 183 31.04 18.26 17.64
N GLU A 184 32.03 18.72 18.41
CA GLU A 184 33.19 17.91 18.77
C GLU A 184 32.74 16.58 19.41
N PHE A 185 33.52 15.53 19.15
CA PHE A 185 33.21 14.21 19.64
C PHE A 185 33.42 14.13 21.16
N ASP A 186 32.37 13.74 21.90
CA ASP A 186 32.44 13.43 23.33
C ASP A 186 31.72 12.09 23.60
N ARG A 187 31.98 11.48 24.76
CA ARG A 187 31.39 10.20 25.16
C ARG A 187 29.90 10.39 25.45
N VAL A 188 29.06 9.97 24.52
CA VAL A 188 27.61 9.92 24.67
C VAL A 188 27.16 8.50 25.04
N LYS A 189 26.18 8.39 25.94
CA LYS A 189 25.53 7.11 26.24
C LYS A 189 24.59 6.77 25.09
N LEU A 190 24.97 5.79 24.29
CA LEU A 190 24.17 5.34 23.15
C LEU A 190 23.02 4.45 23.63
N GLU A 191 21.81 4.79 23.24
CA GLU A 191 20.62 3.98 23.43
C GLU A 191 20.52 2.91 22.33
N GLN A 192 20.84 3.28 21.09
CA GLN A 192 20.85 2.40 19.93
C GLN A 192 22.22 2.41 19.24
N LYS A 193 22.68 1.24 18.79
CA LYS A 193 23.96 1.06 18.10
C LYS A 193 23.75 0.53 16.68
N PHE A 194 24.64 0.90 15.77
CA PHE A 194 24.62 0.44 14.37
C PHE A 194 25.94 -0.22 14.02
N GLY A 195 25.91 -1.12 13.03
CA GLY A 195 27.13 -1.74 12.50
C GLY A 195 28.04 -0.73 11.81
N ASP A 196 27.46 0.16 11.03
CA ASP A 196 28.13 1.26 10.32
C ASP A 196 27.11 2.31 9.81
N THR A 197 27.59 3.27 9.03
CA THR A 197 26.76 4.28 8.37
C THR A 197 25.76 3.66 7.38
N TYR A 198 26.09 2.53 6.75
CA TYR A 198 25.22 1.85 5.80
C TYR A 198 24.01 1.26 6.51
N ASP A 199 24.23 0.56 7.63
CA ASP A 199 23.20 0.01 8.50
C ASP A 199 22.27 1.09 9.04
N PHE A 200 22.82 2.23 9.47
CA PHE A 200 22.02 3.39 9.91
C PHE A 200 21.14 3.96 8.79
N VAL A 201 21.72 4.30 7.64
CA VAL A 201 20.96 4.90 6.52
C VAL A 201 19.97 3.89 5.95
N LYS A 202 20.35 2.62 5.85
CA LYS A 202 19.46 1.52 5.48
C LYS A 202 18.30 1.41 6.46
N THR A 203 18.53 1.50 7.76
CA THR A 203 17.45 1.48 8.78
C THR A 203 16.50 2.67 8.65
N LEU A 204 16.98 3.85 8.23
CA LEU A 204 16.11 5.00 7.96
C LEU A 204 15.32 4.85 6.65
N LEU A 205 15.95 4.28 5.61
CA LEU A 205 15.34 4.05 4.28
C LEU A 205 14.38 2.87 4.25
N GLU A 206 14.71 1.81 4.96
CA GLU A 206 13.77 0.76 5.33
C GLU A 206 12.75 1.47 6.18
N ARG A 207 11.52 1.56 5.65
CA ARG A 207 10.40 1.96 6.50
C ARG A 207 10.54 1.15 7.79
N ALA A 208 10.30 1.79 8.93
CA ALA A 208 9.69 1.04 10.01
C ALA A 208 8.62 0.18 9.30
N LYS A 209 8.72 -1.15 9.40
CA LYS A 209 7.48 -1.92 9.45
C LYS A 209 6.57 -1.06 10.31
N PRO A 210 5.45 -0.57 9.75
CA PRO A 210 4.70 0.55 10.31
C PRO A 210 4.78 0.44 11.81
N VAL A 211 5.45 1.41 12.46
CA VAL A 211 5.79 1.35 13.89
C VAL A 211 4.60 0.71 14.52
N HIS A 212 4.79 -0.50 15.06
CA HIS A 212 3.78 -1.16 15.86
C HIS A 212 3.41 -0.10 16.88
N ALA A 213 2.24 0.53 16.66
CA ALA A 213 1.71 1.52 17.57
C ALA A 213 1.78 0.84 18.93
N VAL A 214 2.38 1.54 19.90
CA VAL A 214 2.47 1.17 21.32
C VAL A 214 1.63 -0.06 21.63
N VAL A 215 2.33 -1.20 21.71
CA VAL A 215 1.76 -2.55 21.80
C VAL A 215 0.62 -2.56 22.81
N THR A 216 -0.59 -2.66 22.27
CA THR A 216 -1.81 -2.83 23.02
C THR A 216 -2.52 -4.05 22.48
N SER A 217 -2.35 -5.16 23.21
CA SER A 217 -3.17 -6.38 23.31
C SER A 217 -3.72 -7.08 22.04
N GLY A 218 -3.36 -6.69 20.82
CA GLY A 218 -3.84 -7.28 19.55
C GLY A 218 -2.84 -8.14 18.77
N GLU A 219 -1.57 -8.19 19.20
CA GLU A 219 -0.45 -8.71 18.40
C GLU A 219 -0.32 -10.24 18.33
N ARG A 220 -1.33 -11.01 18.71
CA ARG A 220 -1.26 -12.49 18.58
C ARG A 220 -1.73 -13.05 17.24
N VAL A 221 -2.34 -12.25 16.35
CA VAL A 221 -2.99 -12.79 15.14
C VAL A 221 -2.50 -12.17 13.81
N LEU A 222 -1.87 -10.99 13.84
CA LEU A 222 -1.24 -10.41 12.63
C LEU A 222 -0.02 -11.20 12.12
N GLU A 223 0.51 -12.16 12.89
CA GLU A 223 1.58 -13.05 12.44
C GLU A 223 1.11 -14.10 11.41
N GLU A 224 -0.19 -14.34 11.24
CA GLU A 224 -0.70 -15.42 10.37
C GLU A 224 -0.98 -14.99 8.91
N VAL A 225 -1.20 -13.70 8.61
CA VAL A 225 -1.47 -13.23 7.24
C VAL A 225 -0.15 -12.93 6.52
N LYS A 226 0.34 -13.88 5.74
CA LYS A 226 1.50 -13.67 4.87
C LYS A 226 1.13 -12.68 3.75
N PRO A 227 1.91 -11.59 3.55
CA PRO A 227 1.64 -10.61 2.48
C PRO A 227 1.65 -11.22 1.08
N VAL A 228 2.46 -12.25 0.88
CA VAL A 228 2.53 -13.05 -0.35
C VAL A 228 2.56 -14.52 0.05
N GLU A 229 1.71 -15.33 -0.58
CA GLU A 229 1.57 -16.75 -0.28
C GLU A 229 1.24 -17.55 -1.54
N GLU A 230 1.85 -18.72 -1.69
CA GLU A 230 1.38 -19.74 -2.63
C GLU A 230 0.23 -20.52 -1.97
N VAL A 231 -0.99 -20.36 -2.49
CA VAL A 231 -2.21 -20.98 -1.96
C VAL A 231 -2.29 -22.45 -2.37
N GLU A 232 -1.83 -22.75 -3.58
CA GLU A 232 -1.64 -24.08 -4.14
C GLU A 232 -0.75 -23.99 -5.38
N GLU A 233 -0.37 -25.12 -5.96
CA GLU A 233 0.58 -25.18 -7.08
C GLU A 233 0.18 -24.25 -8.23
N GLY A 234 1.03 -23.26 -8.50
CA GLY A 234 0.83 -22.27 -9.55
C GLY A 234 -0.29 -21.26 -9.24
N LEU A 235 -0.71 -21.10 -7.98
CA LEU A 235 -1.66 -20.10 -7.54
C LEU A 235 -1.10 -19.33 -6.35
N PHE A 236 -0.84 -18.05 -6.58
CA PHE A 236 -0.27 -17.14 -5.59
C PHE A 236 -1.26 -16.05 -5.22
N ARG A 237 -1.18 -15.56 -3.99
CA ARG A 237 -2.01 -14.50 -3.44
C ARG A 237 -1.14 -13.41 -2.84
N VAL A 238 -1.46 -12.16 -3.15
CA VAL A 238 -1.02 -10.99 -2.38
C VAL A 238 -2.19 -10.50 -1.56
N SER A 239 -1.98 -10.27 -0.26
CA SER A 239 -3.00 -9.77 0.65
C SER A 239 -2.51 -8.52 1.37
N LYS A 240 -3.35 -7.48 1.43
CA LYS A 240 -3.07 -6.26 2.18
C LYS A 240 -4.36 -5.66 2.71
N PHE A 241 -4.31 -5.05 3.89
CA PHE A 241 -5.43 -4.27 4.38
C PHE A 241 -5.63 -3.03 3.52
N SER A 242 -6.89 -2.75 3.19
CA SER A 242 -7.27 -1.48 2.59
C SER A 242 -7.13 -0.32 3.59
N SER A 243 -7.56 0.89 3.20
CA SER A 243 -7.71 2.01 4.16
C SER A 243 -8.69 1.69 5.30
N VAL A 244 -9.61 0.76 5.11
CA VAL A 244 -10.52 0.24 6.13
C VAL A 244 -9.89 -1.00 6.78
N PRO A 245 -9.66 -1.00 8.11
CA PRO A 245 -8.86 -2.02 8.80
C PRO A 245 -9.49 -3.42 8.83
N VAL A 246 -10.80 -3.55 8.55
CA VAL A 246 -11.50 -4.84 8.45
C VAL A 246 -11.52 -5.43 7.04
N LEU A 247 -11.06 -4.69 6.02
CA LEU A 247 -11.10 -5.14 4.63
C LEU A 247 -9.70 -5.57 4.18
N LEU A 248 -9.41 -6.86 4.35
CA LEU A 248 -8.20 -7.50 3.81
C LEU A 248 -8.40 -7.78 2.32
N LYS A 249 -7.80 -6.98 1.44
CA LYS A 249 -7.92 -7.07 -0.01
C LYS A 249 -6.96 -8.11 -0.58
N ASN A 250 -7.40 -8.84 -1.61
CA ASN A 250 -6.63 -9.89 -2.27
C ASN A 250 -6.44 -9.64 -3.77
N VAL A 251 -5.23 -9.96 -4.23
CA VAL A 251 -4.85 -10.08 -5.65
C VAL A 251 -4.30 -11.48 -5.87
N TYR A 252 -4.66 -12.13 -6.98
CA TYR A 252 -4.23 -13.49 -7.26
C TYR A 252 -3.43 -13.57 -8.56
N LEU A 253 -2.35 -14.33 -8.56
CA LEU A 253 -1.63 -14.73 -9.76
C LEU A 253 -1.85 -16.23 -9.98
N ARG A 254 -2.49 -16.60 -11.09
CA ARG A 254 -2.76 -17.98 -11.45
C ARG A 254 -1.99 -18.37 -12.71
N VAL A 255 -1.09 -19.33 -12.56
CA VAL A 255 -0.31 -19.96 -13.64
C VAL A 255 -0.91 -21.32 -13.95
N TYR A 256 -1.41 -21.47 -15.17
CA TYR A 256 -1.92 -22.73 -15.71
C TYR A 256 -0.83 -23.41 -16.52
N GLU A 257 -0.66 -24.71 -16.32
CA GLU A 257 0.24 -25.53 -17.12
C GLU A 257 -0.49 -26.77 -17.64
N GLY A 258 -0.40 -27.02 -18.94
CA GLY A 258 -1.09 -28.15 -19.56
C GLY A 258 -0.88 -28.21 -21.06
N ARG A 259 -0.92 -29.42 -21.63
CA ARG A 259 -0.73 -29.66 -23.07
C ARG A 259 0.56 -29.05 -23.65
N GLY A 260 1.63 -29.00 -22.84
CA GLY A 260 2.91 -28.39 -23.22
C GLY A 260 2.85 -26.88 -23.40
N ARG A 261 1.84 -26.21 -22.84
CA ARG A 261 1.68 -24.76 -22.82
C ARG A 261 1.57 -24.26 -21.39
N ARG A 262 1.90 -22.99 -21.22
CA ARG A 262 1.73 -22.22 -19.99
C ARG A 262 0.82 -21.04 -20.29
N ALA A 263 0.00 -20.64 -19.31
CA ALA A 263 -0.74 -19.39 -19.37
C ALA A 263 -0.77 -18.74 -17.98
N ALA A 264 -0.50 -17.45 -17.86
CA ALA A 264 -0.46 -16.75 -16.58
C ALA A 264 -1.49 -15.60 -16.54
N PHE A 265 -2.40 -15.64 -15.56
CA PHE A 265 -3.44 -14.64 -15.37
C PHE A 265 -3.29 -13.96 -14.02
N LEU A 266 -3.32 -12.63 -14.05
CA LEU A 266 -3.43 -11.80 -12.85
C LEU A 266 -4.91 -11.48 -12.62
N ILE A 267 -5.48 -11.90 -11.50
CA ILE A 267 -6.88 -11.72 -11.14
C ILE A 267 -6.98 -10.63 -10.08
N ASN A 268 -7.66 -9.54 -10.44
CA ASN A 268 -7.54 -8.21 -9.85
C ASN A 268 -6.11 -7.66 -9.98
N ILE A 269 -5.91 -6.37 -9.68
CA ILE A 269 -4.61 -5.69 -9.88
C ILE A 269 -4.18 -4.85 -8.66
N GLY A 270 -4.98 -4.92 -7.59
CA GLY A 270 -4.76 -4.19 -6.36
C GLY A 270 -4.91 -2.67 -6.51
N SER A 271 -4.61 -1.96 -5.42
CA SER A 271 -4.48 -0.51 -5.36
C SER A 271 -3.03 -0.05 -5.59
N LEU A 272 -2.81 1.27 -5.64
CA LEU A 272 -1.51 1.86 -5.91
C LEU A 272 -0.43 1.46 -4.89
N ASP A 273 -0.82 1.35 -3.63
CA ASP A 273 0.05 0.98 -2.52
C ASP A 273 0.32 -0.53 -2.43
N GLU A 274 -0.42 -1.35 -3.18
CA GLU A 274 -0.23 -2.81 -3.34
C GLU A 274 0.60 -3.14 -4.58
N TRP A 275 0.64 -2.22 -5.56
CA TRP A 275 1.21 -2.48 -6.88
C TRP A 275 2.65 -2.98 -6.84
N SER A 276 3.48 -2.47 -5.94
CA SER A 276 4.87 -2.93 -5.79
C SER A 276 4.96 -4.39 -5.35
N SER A 277 4.13 -4.82 -4.40
CA SER A 277 4.06 -6.21 -3.95
C SER A 277 3.51 -7.14 -5.04
N VAL A 278 2.48 -6.69 -5.76
CA VAL A 278 1.90 -7.42 -6.90
C VAL A 278 2.93 -7.58 -8.01
N ARG A 279 3.63 -6.49 -8.37
CA ARG A 279 4.68 -6.50 -9.38
C ARG A 279 5.82 -7.44 -9.01
N ASN A 280 6.33 -7.35 -7.78
CA ASN A 280 7.39 -8.25 -7.31
C ASN A 280 6.94 -9.71 -7.36
N LEU A 281 5.72 -10.04 -6.92
CA LEU A 281 5.19 -11.40 -7.03
C LEU A 281 5.22 -11.89 -8.49
N VAL A 282 4.76 -11.06 -9.43
CA VAL A 282 4.75 -11.44 -10.85
C VAL A 282 6.17 -11.60 -11.39
N GLU A 283 7.08 -10.68 -11.11
CA GLU A 283 8.47 -10.74 -11.57
C GLU A 283 9.22 -11.94 -10.94
N ASP A 284 8.98 -12.26 -9.67
CA ASP A 284 9.58 -13.41 -9.00
C ASP A 284 9.04 -14.75 -9.53
N THR A 285 7.75 -14.79 -9.93
CA THR A 285 7.08 -16.02 -10.40
C THR A 285 7.23 -16.26 -11.91
N LEU A 286 7.21 -15.19 -12.70
CA LEU A 286 7.21 -15.22 -14.17
C LEU A 286 8.48 -14.64 -14.79
N PHE A 287 9.47 -14.21 -14.01
CA PHE A 287 10.65 -13.44 -14.42
C PHE A 287 10.38 -11.99 -14.85
N ASN A 288 9.28 -11.72 -15.56
CA ASN A 288 8.88 -10.37 -15.96
C ASN A 288 7.36 -10.26 -16.21
N LEU A 289 6.88 -9.03 -16.39
CA LEU A 289 5.47 -8.72 -16.66
C LEU A 289 5.01 -9.09 -18.09
N ASP A 290 5.92 -9.25 -19.05
CA ASP A 290 5.60 -9.63 -20.44
C ASP A 290 5.07 -11.08 -20.56
N GLU A 291 5.39 -11.92 -19.58
CA GLU A 291 4.91 -13.30 -19.49
C GLU A 291 3.45 -13.41 -18.98
N LEU A 292 2.80 -12.28 -18.62
CA LEU A 292 1.36 -12.26 -18.32
C LEU A 292 0.52 -12.30 -19.60
N ASP A 293 -0.33 -13.31 -19.73
CA ASP A 293 -1.24 -13.44 -20.86
C ASP A 293 -2.47 -12.54 -20.75
N ALA A 294 -2.98 -12.35 -19.52
CA ALA A 294 -4.15 -11.54 -19.26
C ALA A 294 -4.23 -11.02 -17.81
N VAL A 295 -4.89 -9.87 -17.66
CA VAL A 295 -5.40 -9.35 -16.39
C VAL A 295 -6.91 -9.50 -16.38
N ILE A 296 -7.45 -10.14 -15.35
CA ILE A 296 -8.88 -10.35 -15.16
C ILE A 296 -9.35 -9.43 -14.04
N LEU A 297 -10.15 -8.41 -14.39
CA LEU A 297 -10.74 -7.49 -13.41
C LEU A 297 -12.17 -7.93 -13.14
N LEU A 298 -12.41 -8.52 -11.96
CA LEU A 298 -13.70 -9.12 -11.60
C LEU A 298 -14.81 -8.07 -11.39
N THR A 299 -14.43 -6.82 -11.15
CA THR A 299 -15.31 -5.70 -10.77
C THR A 299 -14.53 -4.38 -10.90
N GLY A 300 -15.23 -3.24 -10.88
CA GLY A 300 -14.66 -1.91 -11.05
C GLY A 300 -14.26 -1.25 -9.73
N GLU A 301 -13.05 -0.71 -9.67
CA GLU A 301 -12.61 0.20 -8.62
C GLU A 301 -11.60 1.18 -9.25
N LEU A 302 -11.66 2.46 -8.87
CA LEU A 302 -10.79 3.50 -9.42
C LEU A 302 -9.31 3.12 -9.37
N SER A 303 -8.87 2.53 -8.26
CA SER A 303 -7.47 2.09 -8.07
C SER A 303 -7.07 0.98 -9.05
N SER A 304 -7.98 0.04 -9.32
CA SER A 304 -7.77 -1.05 -10.28
C SER A 304 -7.76 -0.58 -11.73
N VAL A 305 -8.63 0.38 -12.08
CA VAL A 305 -8.63 1.02 -13.41
C VAL A 305 -7.33 1.77 -13.65
N TYR A 306 -6.85 2.51 -12.65
CA TYR A 306 -5.62 3.29 -12.75
C TYR A 306 -4.37 2.40 -12.92
N ASN A 307 -4.21 1.35 -12.10
CA ASN A 307 -3.12 0.39 -12.26
C ASN A 307 -3.17 -0.32 -13.62
N SER A 308 -4.38 -0.64 -14.10
CA SER A 308 -4.58 -1.27 -15.41
C SER A 308 -4.17 -0.34 -16.55
N PHE A 309 -4.45 0.96 -16.42
CA PHE A 309 -3.99 1.97 -17.37
C PHE A 309 -2.46 2.06 -17.41
N ILE A 310 -1.81 2.16 -16.25
CA ILE A 310 -0.33 2.17 -16.16
C ILE A 310 0.27 0.96 -16.85
N LEU A 311 -0.26 -0.23 -16.55
CA LEU A 311 0.20 -1.47 -17.18
C LEU A 311 -0.03 -1.48 -18.70
N SER A 312 -1.11 -0.86 -19.18
CA SER A 312 -1.41 -0.80 -20.62
C SER A 312 -0.44 0.10 -21.40
N GLU A 313 0.10 1.14 -20.75
CA GLU A 313 1.04 2.11 -21.31
C GLU A 313 2.47 1.54 -21.44
N GLN A 314 2.83 0.58 -20.58
CA GLN A 314 4.15 -0.07 -20.56
C GLN A 314 4.41 -1.02 -21.77
N LYS A 315 3.63 -0.88 -22.85
CA LYS A 315 3.75 -1.59 -24.16
C LYS A 315 3.67 -3.12 -24.12
N PHE A 316 3.35 -3.73 -22.98
CA PHE A 316 3.08 -5.16 -22.89
C PHE A 316 1.94 -5.60 -23.82
N ASN A 317 2.02 -6.81 -24.37
CA ASN A 317 0.97 -7.39 -25.23
C ASN A 317 -0.18 -8.00 -24.41
N MET A 318 -0.53 -7.33 -23.31
CA MET A 318 -1.44 -7.85 -22.31
C MET A 318 -2.90 -7.59 -22.69
N ARG A 319 -3.76 -8.55 -22.37
CA ARG A 319 -5.21 -8.45 -22.56
C ARG A 319 -5.91 -8.25 -21.23
N PHE A 320 -6.99 -7.48 -21.25
CA PHE A 320 -7.87 -7.31 -20.10
C PHE A 320 -9.16 -8.08 -20.33
N ILE A 321 -9.62 -8.84 -19.34
CA ILE A 321 -10.93 -9.48 -19.32
C ILE A 321 -11.71 -8.88 -18.16
N THR A 322 -12.86 -8.30 -18.44
CA THR A 322 -13.66 -7.62 -17.40
C THR A 322 -15.15 -7.56 -17.76
N ASP A 323 -15.96 -6.78 -17.05
CA ASP A 323 -17.34 -6.51 -17.41
C ASP A 323 -17.47 -5.27 -18.31
N TYR A 324 -18.69 -4.95 -18.76
CA TYR A 324 -18.90 -3.85 -19.67
C TYR A 324 -18.66 -2.46 -19.04
N SER A 325 -19.02 -2.25 -17.76
CA SER A 325 -18.82 -0.95 -17.11
C SER A 325 -17.33 -0.66 -16.93
N VAL A 326 -16.54 -1.64 -16.47
CA VAL A 326 -15.09 -1.46 -16.32
C VAL A 326 -14.39 -1.30 -17.67
N LYS A 327 -14.86 -2.00 -18.72
CA LYS A 327 -14.35 -1.77 -20.09
C LYS A 327 -14.53 -0.31 -20.53
N ARG A 328 -15.66 0.30 -20.20
CA ARG A 328 -15.91 1.72 -20.50
C ARG A 328 -14.92 2.61 -19.74
N GLU A 329 -14.78 2.42 -18.44
CA GLU A 329 -13.86 3.18 -17.58
C GLU A 329 -12.39 3.08 -18.05
N LEU A 330 -11.94 1.87 -18.39
CA LEU A 330 -10.61 1.65 -18.96
C LEU A 330 -10.43 2.37 -20.30
N SER A 331 -11.44 2.29 -21.18
CA SER A 331 -11.37 2.93 -22.50
C SER A 331 -11.35 4.46 -22.38
N GLU A 332 -12.14 5.02 -21.46
CA GLU A 332 -12.17 6.46 -21.13
C GLU A 332 -10.85 6.92 -20.51
N SER A 333 -10.17 6.04 -19.76
CA SER A 333 -8.84 6.29 -19.21
C SER A 333 -7.71 6.21 -20.24
N GLY A 334 -8.00 5.80 -21.49
CA GLY A 334 -7.03 5.73 -22.59
C GLY A 334 -6.57 4.32 -22.97
N CYS A 335 -7.02 3.27 -22.28
CA CYS A 335 -6.69 1.89 -22.64
C CYS A 335 -7.30 1.54 -24.01
N LYS A 336 -6.47 1.03 -24.94
CA LYS A 336 -6.93 0.64 -26.28
C LYS A 336 -8.00 -0.44 -26.20
N SER A 337 -9.22 -0.13 -26.65
CA SER A 337 -10.38 -1.04 -26.53
C SER A 337 -10.17 -2.40 -27.19
N GLY A 338 -9.30 -2.51 -28.20
CA GLY A 338 -8.94 -3.80 -28.82
C GLY A 338 -8.21 -4.78 -27.89
N ARG A 339 -7.65 -4.31 -26.77
CA ARG A 339 -7.03 -5.14 -25.73
C ARG A 339 -8.01 -5.58 -24.64
N ILE A 340 -9.23 -5.04 -24.62
CA ILE A 340 -10.21 -5.25 -23.56
C ILE A 340 -11.35 -6.13 -24.08
N ARG A 341 -11.48 -7.32 -23.51
CA ARG A 341 -12.59 -8.24 -23.71
C ARG A 341 -13.56 -8.15 -22.55
N THR A 342 -14.84 -8.27 -22.85
CA THR A 342 -15.84 -8.48 -21.80
C THR A 342 -16.06 -9.98 -21.59
N PHE A 343 -16.43 -10.40 -20.37
CA PHE A 343 -16.80 -11.80 -20.13
C PHE A 343 -18.00 -12.24 -21.00
N GLY A 344 -18.84 -11.29 -21.44
CA GLY A 344 -19.94 -11.51 -22.39
C GLY A 344 -19.49 -11.73 -23.84
N ASP A 345 -18.22 -11.45 -24.18
CA ASP A 345 -17.67 -11.76 -25.49
C ASP A 345 -17.43 -13.27 -25.68
N PHE A 346 -17.49 -14.05 -24.60
CA PHE A 346 -17.27 -15.50 -24.61
C PHE A 346 -18.60 -16.26 -24.74
N PRO A 347 -18.75 -17.15 -25.74
CA PRO A 347 -19.95 -17.96 -25.89
C PRO A 347 -20.28 -18.76 -24.62
N SER A 348 -21.55 -18.69 -24.20
CA SER A 348 -22.03 -19.35 -22.99
C SER A 348 -21.27 -18.96 -21.71
N TYR A 349 -20.62 -17.79 -21.70
CA TYR A 349 -19.79 -17.31 -20.59
C TYR A 349 -18.71 -18.31 -20.18
N SER A 350 -18.11 -19.01 -21.14
CA SER A 350 -17.05 -19.99 -20.86
C SER A 350 -15.96 -19.98 -21.92
N VAL A 351 -14.76 -20.35 -21.52
CA VAL A 351 -13.59 -20.46 -22.40
C VAL A 351 -12.72 -21.63 -21.99
N THR A 352 -12.28 -22.42 -22.96
CA THR A 352 -11.19 -23.38 -22.77
C THR A 352 -9.90 -22.72 -23.23
N ILE A 353 -8.98 -22.52 -22.30
CA ILE A 353 -7.69 -21.87 -22.59
C ILE A 353 -6.72 -22.87 -23.24
N ALA A 354 -5.61 -22.37 -23.78
CA ALA A 354 -4.67 -23.16 -24.57
C ALA A 354 -4.04 -24.34 -23.80
N THR A 355 -3.99 -24.24 -22.47
CA THR A 355 -3.49 -25.29 -21.58
C THR A 355 -4.50 -26.43 -21.38
N GLY A 356 -5.74 -26.27 -21.84
CA GLY A 356 -6.82 -27.26 -21.75
C GLY A 356 -7.80 -27.03 -20.60
N HIS A 357 -7.46 -26.15 -19.65
CA HIS A 357 -8.34 -25.79 -18.53
C HIS A 357 -9.59 -25.05 -19.01
N ARG A 358 -10.69 -25.24 -18.31
CA ARG A 358 -11.98 -24.61 -18.60
C ARG A 358 -12.36 -23.59 -17.54
N LEU A 359 -12.54 -22.36 -18.00
CA LEU A 359 -12.94 -21.22 -17.19
C LEU A 359 -14.38 -20.83 -17.53
N ARG A 360 -15.17 -20.59 -16.48
CA ARG A 360 -16.56 -20.14 -16.58
C ARG A 360 -16.72 -18.81 -15.85
N PHE A 361 -17.33 -17.85 -16.51
CA PHE A 361 -17.67 -16.56 -15.94
C PHE A 361 -19.11 -16.60 -15.42
N ILE A 362 -19.31 -16.26 -14.15
CA ILE A 362 -20.63 -16.25 -13.51
C ILE A 362 -20.95 -14.79 -13.17
N PRO A 363 -21.85 -14.12 -13.90
CA PRO A 363 -22.13 -12.72 -13.63
C PRO A 363 -22.66 -12.50 -12.21
N SER A 364 -22.25 -11.41 -11.57
CA SER A 364 -22.56 -11.06 -10.18
C SER A 364 -22.92 -9.58 -10.02
N ASN A 365 -23.65 -9.02 -10.99
CA ASN A 365 -24.07 -7.62 -10.99
C ASN A 365 -24.89 -7.27 -9.74
N PHE A 366 -24.72 -6.04 -9.25
CA PHE A 366 -25.35 -5.49 -8.05
C PHE A 366 -24.90 -6.17 -6.74
N SER A 367 -23.64 -6.61 -6.69
CA SER A 367 -23.05 -7.25 -5.51
C SER A 367 -21.72 -6.62 -5.08
N PRO A 368 -21.76 -5.51 -4.34
CA PRO A 368 -22.76 -4.45 -4.44
C PRO A 368 -22.56 -3.59 -5.71
N SER A 369 -21.40 -3.72 -6.36
CA SER A 369 -21.02 -3.00 -7.56
C SER A 369 -22.01 -3.25 -8.70
N ALA A 370 -22.28 -2.21 -9.50
CA ALA A 370 -23.26 -2.29 -10.59
C ALA A 370 -22.91 -3.37 -11.64
N GLY A 371 -21.62 -3.61 -11.86
CA GLY A 371 -21.09 -4.66 -12.71
C GLY A 371 -20.11 -5.55 -11.96
N GLY A 372 -20.04 -6.82 -12.35
CA GLY A 372 -19.04 -7.74 -11.84
C GLY A 372 -19.33 -9.19 -12.23
N PHE A 373 -18.34 -10.05 -12.06
CA PHE A 373 -18.48 -11.49 -12.28
C PHE A 373 -17.51 -12.28 -11.41
N CYS A 374 -17.89 -13.50 -11.07
CA CYS A 374 -16.99 -14.50 -10.53
C CYS A 374 -16.31 -15.28 -11.67
N LEU A 375 -15.08 -15.72 -11.45
CA LEU A 375 -14.35 -16.63 -12.34
C LEU A 375 -14.29 -18.01 -11.68
N TYR A 376 -14.89 -19.00 -12.31
CA TYR A 376 -14.92 -20.38 -11.84
C TYR A 376 -14.02 -21.26 -12.71
N GLU A 377 -13.07 -21.95 -12.07
CA GLU A 377 -12.26 -22.99 -12.68
C GLU A 377 -12.99 -24.34 -12.57
N GLU A 378 -13.49 -24.87 -13.69
CA GLU A 378 -14.29 -26.10 -13.65
C GLU A 378 -13.47 -27.33 -13.24
N ASP A 379 -12.19 -27.35 -13.58
CA ASP A 379 -11.30 -28.50 -13.34
C ASP A 379 -10.92 -28.65 -11.87
N THR A 380 -10.65 -27.53 -11.19
CA THR A 380 -10.19 -27.50 -9.80
C THR A 380 -11.36 -27.34 -8.82
N GLY A 381 -12.43 -26.65 -9.23
CA GLY A 381 -13.53 -26.22 -8.37
C GLY A 381 -13.22 -24.92 -7.61
N ILE A 382 -12.22 -24.15 -8.05
CA ILE A 382 -11.84 -22.88 -7.45
C ILE A 382 -12.75 -21.77 -7.99
N LEU A 383 -13.29 -20.96 -7.09
CA LEU A 383 -14.12 -19.81 -7.41
C LEU A 383 -13.44 -18.52 -6.96
N PHE A 384 -12.95 -17.72 -7.90
CA PHE A 384 -12.52 -16.36 -7.64
C PHE A 384 -13.73 -15.44 -7.65
N THR A 385 -13.90 -14.63 -6.61
CA THR A 385 -15.10 -13.80 -6.46
C THR A 385 -14.73 -12.32 -6.32
N PRO A 386 -15.59 -11.41 -6.78
CA PRO A 386 -15.46 -9.99 -6.49
C PRO A 386 -15.91 -9.76 -5.04
N GLU A 387 -16.69 -8.72 -4.75
CA GLU A 387 -17.24 -8.48 -3.41
C GLU A 387 -18.25 -9.56 -2.98
N LEU A 388 -18.92 -10.24 -3.93
CA LEU A 388 -19.72 -11.42 -3.61
C LEU A 388 -18.86 -12.46 -2.91
N PHE A 389 -19.37 -13.09 -1.85
CA PHE A 389 -18.67 -14.07 -1.02
C PHE A 389 -17.43 -13.56 -0.27
N SER A 390 -17.18 -12.24 -0.27
CA SER A 390 -16.18 -11.61 0.59
C SER A 390 -16.60 -11.60 2.06
N SER A 391 -15.62 -11.43 2.95
CA SER A 391 -15.82 -11.36 4.40
C SER A 391 -15.12 -10.14 5.00
N PHE A 392 -15.54 -9.76 6.21
CA PHE A 392 -14.68 -8.96 7.06
C PHE A 392 -13.52 -9.82 7.58
N PHE A 393 -12.36 -9.21 7.75
CA PHE A 393 -11.27 -9.81 8.51
C PHE A 393 -11.55 -9.61 10.00
N ASN A 394 -11.57 -10.70 10.75
CA ASN A 394 -11.74 -10.72 12.19
C ASN A 394 -10.75 -11.71 12.78
N GLU A 395 -9.76 -11.18 13.48
CA GLU A 395 -8.68 -11.94 14.08
C GLU A 395 -9.14 -12.91 15.18
N GLN A 396 -10.35 -12.72 15.73
CA GLN A 396 -10.93 -13.60 16.74
C GLN A 396 -11.93 -14.60 16.16
N SER A 397 -12.19 -14.52 14.85
CA SER A 397 -13.22 -15.35 14.23
C SER A 397 -12.83 -16.81 14.21
N LYS A 398 -13.82 -17.65 14.50
CA LYS A 398 -13.76 -19.10 14.35
C LYS A 398 -14.70 -19.60 13.26
N ASP A 399 -15.47 -18.70 12.66
CA ASP A 399 -16.55 -18.99 11.75
C ASP A 399 -16.53 -17.97 10.62
N ILE A 400 -15.73 -18.27 9.61
CA ILE A 400 -15.57 -17.40 8.43
C ILE A 400 -16.89 -17.17 7.70
N THR A 401 -17.79 -18.14 7.73
CA THR A 401 -19.09 -18.03 7.04
C THR A 401 -20.01 -17.02 7.74
N GLU A 402 -19.84 -16.80 9.04
CA GLU A 402 -20.51 -15.71 9.76
C GLU A 402 -19.94 -14.34 9.39
N ASP A 403 -18.61 -14.22 9.23
CA ASP A 403 -18.01 -12.98 8.75
C ASP A 403 -18.41 -12.66 7.30
N VAL A 404 -18.57 -13.70 6.46
CA VAL A 404 -19.14 -13.59 5.11
C VAL A 404 -20.57 -13.06 5.21
N ARG A 405 -21.42 -13.68 6.05
CA ARG A 405 -22.80 -13.23 6.24
C ARG A 405 -22.86 -11.76 6.68
N LEU A 406 -22.05 -11.38 7.66
CA LEU A 406 -22.02 -10.02 8.19
C LEU A 406 -21.53 -9.00 7.14
N TYR A 407 -20.53 -9.36 6.33
CA TYR A 407 -20.11 -8.53 5.19
C TYR A 407 -21.27 -8.23 4.25
N HIS A 408 -22.01 -9.27 3.86
CA HIS A 408 -23.14 -9.13 2.94
C HIS A 408 -24.29 -8.37 3.57
N ARG A 409 -24.49 -8.48 4.88
CA ARG A 409 -25.50 -7.72 5.63
C ARG A 409 -25.32 -6.20 5.49
N VAL A 410 -24.07 -5.78 5.43
CA VAL A 410 -23.64 -4.38 5.38
C VAL A 410 -23.62 -3.85 3.95
N PHE A 411 -23.05 -4.61 3.01
CA PHE A 411 -22.81 -4.11 1.66
C PHE A 411 -23.91 -4.47 0.65
N MET A 412 -24.67 -5.55 0.83
CA MET A 412 -25.65 -5.94 -0.18
C MET A 412 -26.84 -4.97 -0.25
N PRO A 413 -27.28 -4.57 -1.46
CA PRO A 413 -28.40 -3.64 -1.61
C PRO A 413 -29.72 -4.17 -1.06
N SER A 414 -29.98 -5.47 -1.20
CA SER A 414 -31.16 -6.17 -0.64
C SER A 414 -30.96 -7.68 -0.62
N GLY A 415 -31.68 -8.36 0.26
CA GLY A 415 -31.76 -9.82 0.31
C GLY A 415 -32.35 -10.43 -0.95
N THR A 416 -33.25 -9.72 -1.64
CA THR A 416 -33.81 -10.17 -2.92
C THR A 416 -32.74 -10.26 -4.02
N VAL A 417 -31.86 -9.26 -4.10
CA VAL A 417 -30.72 -9.26 -5.04
C VAL A 417 -29.77 -10.40 -4.70
N LEU A 418 -29.38 -10.53 -3.44
CA LEU A 418 -28.48 -11.60 -2.98
C LEU A 418 -29.04 -12.99 -3.31
N ASN A 419 -30.30 -13.30 -2.98
CA ASN A 419 -30.91 -14.60 -3.29
C ASN A 419 -30.94 -14.91 -4.80
N SER A 420 -31.21 -13.89 -5.63
CA SER A 420 -31.17 -14.03 -7.08
C SER A 420 -29.76 -14.38 -7.60
N LEU A 421 -28.72 -13.82 -6.97
CA LEU A 421 -27.33 -14.12 -7.29
C LEU A 421 -26.91 -15.52 -6.82
N LEU A 422 -27.28 -15.92 -5.61
CA LEU A 422 -26.99 -17.26 -5.07
C LEU A 422 -27.55 -18.37 -5.96
N GLY A 423 -28.76 -18.18 -6.52
CA GLY A 423 -29.37 -19.15 -7.43
C GLY A 423 -28.54 -19.45 -8.70
N ARG A 424 -27.55 -18.61 -9.04
CA ARG A 424 -26.62 -18.85 -10.17
C ARG A 424 -25.58 -19.92 -9.87
N PHE A 425 -25.42 -20.29 -8.60
CA PHE A 425 -24.41 -21.24 -8.13
C PHE A 425 -24.97 -22.64 -7.84
N ASN A 426 -26.29 -22.86 -8.00
CA ASN A 426 -26.95 -24.14 -7.68
C ASN A 426 -26.31 -25.38 -8.36
N ASP A 427 -25.77 -25.21 -9.57
CA ASP A 427 -25.14 -26.30 -10.35
C ASP A 427 -23.60 -26.25 -10.33
N VAL A 428 -23.01 -25.41 -9.47
CA VAL A 428 -21.56 -25.16 -9.41
C VAL A 428 -20.98 -25.88 -8.21
N LYS A 429 -19.98 -26.75 -8.45
CA LYS A 429 -19.32 -27.53 -7.40
C LYS A 429 -18.08 -26.80 -6.90
N VAL A 430 -18.28 -25.79 -6.05
CA VAL A 430 -17.19 -25.00 -5.49
C VAL A 430 -16.50 -25.79 -4.38
N LYS A 431 -15.19 -25.95 -4.47
CA LYS A 431 -14.35 -26.54 -3.41
C LYS A 431 -13.66 -25.48 -2.56
N ARG A 432 -13.39 -24.32 -3.15
CA ARG A 432 -12.66 -23.23 -2.51
C ARG A 432 -13.09 -21.89 -3.09
N VAL A 433 -13.33 -20.93 -2.22
CA VAL A 433 -13.61 -19.54 -2.56
C VAL A 433 -12.35 -18.72 -2.34
N LEU A 434 -12.03 -17.88 -3.33
CA LEU A 434 -10.92 -16.93 -3.32
C LEU A 434 -11.50 -15.52 -3.47
N PRO A 435 -11.85 -14.87 -2.35
CA PRO A 435 -12.62 -13.64 -2.38
C PRO A 435 -11.76 -12.40 -2.63
N ARG A 436 -12.39 -11.32 -3.12
CA ARG A 436 -11.74 -10.00 -3.19
C ARG A 436 -11.34 -9.48 -1.82
N TYR A 437 -12.19 -9.65 -0.81
CA TYR A 437 -11.90 -9.30 0.58
C TYR A 437 -12.05 -10.49 1.53
N GLY A 438 -11.16 -10.57 2.52
CA GLY A 438 -11.15 -11.62 3.54
C GLY A 438 -10.16 -12.74 3.24
N LEU A 439 -10.31 -13.87 3.94
CA LEU A 439 -9.45 -15.05 3.74
C LEU A 439 -10.11 -16.07 2.79
N PRO A 440 -9.33 -16.85 2.03
CA PRO A 440 -9.80 -18.05 1.35
C PRO A 440 -10.51 -19.02 2.29
N TYR A 441 -11.55 -19.70 1.80
CA TYR A 441 -12.30 -20.70 2.57
C TYR A 441 -12.87 -21.82 1.70
N GLY A 442 -13.26 -22.94 2.33
CA GLY A 442 -13.78 -24.13 1.64
C GLY A 442 -15.28 -24.38 1.88
N GLU A 443 -15.84 -23.74 2.91
CA GLU A 443 -17.20 -23.90 3.43
C GLU A 443 -18.24 -23.15 2.56
N PHE A 444 -18.19 -23.36 1.24
CA PHE A 444 -19.04 -22.63 0.29
C PHE A 444 -20.53 -22.86 0.54
N ASP A 445 -20.96 -24.11 0.69
CA ASP A 445 -22.38 -24.45 0.87
C ASP A 445 -22.92 -23.83 2.17
N GLU A 446 -22.15 -23.84 3.25
CA GLU A 446 -22.53 -23.20 4.51
C GLU A 446 -22.62 -21.68 4.37
N ALA A 447 -21.69 -21.06 3.64
CA ALA A 447 -21.78 -19.63 3.33
C ALA A 447 -23.04 -19.31 2.51
N VAL A 448 -23.36 -20.11 1.49
CA VAL A 448 -24.59 -19.95 0.70
C VAL A 448 -25.83 -20.10 1.58
N ASP A 449 -25.87 -21.10 2.47
CA ASP A 449 -26.99 -21.32 3.40
C ASP A 449 -27.20 -20.13 4.34
N LYS A 450 -26.13 -19.56 4.90
CA LYS A 450 -26.20 -18.36 5.77
C LYS A 450 -26.64 -17.11 5.02
N LEU A 451 -26.27 -16.98 3.75
CA LEU A 451 -26.66 -15.86 2.89
C LEU A 451 -28.08 -16.02 2.35
N SER A 452 -28.58 -17.24 2.24
CA SER A 452 -29.91 -17.55 1.71
C SER A 452 -31.00 -17.01 2.64
N GLY A 453 -31.91 -16.22 2.07
CA GLY A 453 -33.04 -15.64 2.80
C GLY A 453 -32.68 -14.52 3.79
N MET A 454 -31.41 -14.12 3.89
CA MET A 454 -31.03 -13.01 4.77
C MET A 454 -31.60 -11.68 4.24
N LYS A 455 -31.94 -10.79 5.16
CA LYS A 455 -32.24 -9.39 4.83
C LYS A 455 -30.93 -8.61 4.67
N ALA A 456 -30.89 -7.64 3.77
CA ALA A 456 -29.78 -6.72 3.63
C ALA A 456 -30.25 -5.34 3.13
N GLY A 457 -29.41 -4.31 3.28
CA GLY A 457 -29.64 -2.97 2.75
C GLY A 457 -31.08 -2.49 2.90
N LEU A 458 -31.75 -2.25 1.77
CA LEU A 458 -33.11 -1.69 1.66
C LEU A 458 -34.22 -2.53 2.33
N ASP A 459 -33.93 -3.76 2.76
CA ASP A 459 -34.89 -4.56 3.53
C ASP A 459 -35.11 -4.01 4.96
N PHE A 460 -34.23 -3.13 5.44
CA PHE A 460 -34.32 -2.50 6.75
C PHE A 460 -34.79 -1.06 6.66
N SER A 461 -35.52 -0.61 7.69
CA SER A 461 -35.93 0.78 7.81
C SER A 461 -34.86 1.60 8.53
N PRO A 462 -34.52 2.80 8.04
CA PRO A 462 -33.62 3.72 8.74
C PRO A 462 -34.13 4.07 10.14
N ILE A 463 -33.21 4.46 11.03
CA ILE A 463 -33.58 4.97 12.36
C ILE A 463 -34.27 6.33 12.17
N ALA A 464 -35.53 6.44 12.58
CA ALA A 464 -36.30 7.69 12.47
C ALA A 464 -36.33 8.52 13.76
N SER A 465 -36.09 7.90 14.91
CA SER A 465 -36.17 8.54 16.23
C SER A 465 -34.79 8.93 16.75
N LYS A 466 -34.67 10.16 17.27
CA LYS A 466 -33.47 10.65 17.94
C LYS A 466 -33.12 9.83 19.19
N ASP A 467 -34.12 9.46 19.99
CA ASP A 467 -33.90 8.65 21.20
C ASP A 467 -33.30 7.28 20.84
N ARG A 468 -33.84 6.64 19.79
CA ARG A 468 -33.33 5.36 19.31
C ARG A 468 -31.91 5.50 18.74
N ALA A 469 -31.61 6.61 18.06
CA ALA A 469 -30.27 6.89 17.55
C ALA A 469 -29.25 7.05 18.71
N LEU A 470 -29.63 7.78 19.76
CA LEU A 470 -28.83 7.93 20.98
C LEU A 470 -28.62 6.58 21.69
N ASP A 471 -29.66 5.74 21.81
CA ASP A 471 -29.53 4.41 22.42
C ASP A 471 -28.54 3.53 21.66
N VAL A 472 -28.63 3.51 20.33
CA VAL A 472 -27.71 2.75 19.46
C VAL A 472 -26.29 3.26 19.61
N MET A 473 -26.09 4.58 19.54
CA MET A 473 -24.76 5.17 19.69
C MET A 473 -24.16 4.90 21.06
N ASN A 474 -24.93 5.05 22.14
CA ASN A 474 -24.45 4.75 23.49
C ASN A 474 -24.08 3.27 23.67
N GLY A 475 -24.85 2.36 23.07
CA GLY A 475 -24.52 0.94 23.04
C GLY A 475 -23.19 0.64 22.31
N VAL A 476 -22.92 1.34 21.21
CA VAL A 476 -21.65 1.22 20.47
C VAL A 476 -20.50 1.87 21.24
N VAL A 477 -20.68 3.08 21.75
CA VAL A 477 -19.66 3.79 22.54
C VAL A 477 -19.24 2.97 23.75
N SER A 478 -20.19 2.48 24.54
CA SER A 478 -19.89 1.60 25.68
C SER A 478 -19.08 0.39 25.24
N PHE A 479 -19.46 -0.26 24.14
CA PHE A 479 -18.74 -1.44 23.66
C PHE A 479 -17.30 -1.11 23.22
N VAL A 480 -17.08 0.02 22.54
CA VAL A 480 -15.73 0.45 22.13
C VAL A 480 -14.88 0.81 23.33
N LEU A 481 -15.43 1.55 24.31
CA LEU A 481 -14.75 1.90 25.57
C LEU A 481 -14.36 0.65 26.37
N ASP A 482 -15.19 -0.40 26.36
CA ASP A 482 -14.93 -1.67 27.05
C ASP A 482 -13.91 -2.56 26.30
N SER A 483 -13.86 -2.45 24.98
CA SER A 483 -13.09 -3.35 24.13
C SER A 483 -11.69 -2.80 23.86
N GLU A 484 -11.54 -1.50 23.59
CA GLU A 484 -10.30 -0.90 23.13
C GLU A 484 -9.53 -0.21 24.26
N ASP A 485 -8.22 -0.08 24.04
CA ASP A 485 -7.36 0.68 24.93
C ASP A 485 -7.70 2.18 24.89
N LYS A 486 -7.48 2.85 26.03
CA LYS A 486 -7.92 4.24 26.24
C LYS A 486 -7.48 5.19 25.12
N SER A 487 -6.27 5.05 24.59
CA SER A 487 -5.78 5.90 23.50
C SER A 487 -6.58 5.77 22.20
N VAL A 488 -7.01 4.55 21.84
CA VAL A 488 -7.83 4.30 20.65
C VAL A 488 -9.26 4.77 20.91
N ALA A 489 -9.77 4.48 22.10
CA ALA A 489 -11.09 4.87 22.53
C ALA A 489 -11.26 6.41 22.54
N ASP A 490 -10.28 7.15 23.07
CA ASP A 490 -10.30 8.62 23.10
C ASP A 490 -10.33 9.22 21.67
N LYS A 491 -9.59 8.65 20.70
CA LYS A 491 -9.65 9.05 19.28
C LYS A 491 -11.01 8.79 18.65
N PHE A 492 -11.63 7.65 18.98
CA PHE A 492 -12.98 7.36 18.50
C PHE A 492 -14.00 8.38 19.04
N ILE A 493 -13.90 8.75 20.31
CA ILE A 493 -14.75 9.79 20.91
C ILE A 493 -14.51 11.16 20.26
N GLU A 494 -13.26 11.49 19.92
CA GLU A 494 -12.92 12.71 19.17
C GLU A 494 -13.58 12.74 17.79
N GLU A 495 -13.53 11.64 17.03
CA GLU A 495 -14.19 11.53 15.72
C GLU A 495 -15.72 11.65 15.84
N LEU A 496 -16.33 11.04 16.87
CA LEU A 496 -17.75 11.22 17.18
C LEU A 496 -18.11 12.68 17.49
N GLY A 497 -17.20 13.42 18.13
CA GLY A 497 -17.37 14.83 18.48
C GLY A 497 -17.68 15.74 17.29
N ARG A 498 -17.43 15.29 16.06
CA ARG A 498 -17.76 16.01 14.82
C ARG A 498 -19.26 16.12 14.56
N PHE A 499 -20.07 15.21 15.12
CA PHE A 499 -21.52 15.17 14.87
C PHE A 499 -22.37 14.80 16.10
N ALA A 500 -21.75 14.61 17.26
CA ALA A 500 -22.43 14.32 18.51
C ALA A 500 -21.74 14.95 19.73
N THR A 501 -22.50 15.15 20.81
CA THR A 501 -21.96 15.55 22.11
C THR A 501 -21.68 14.30 22.93
N VAL A 502 -20.44 14.16 23.40
CA VAL A 502 -20.04 13.05 24.27
C VAL A 502 -19.52 13.60 25.60
N GLU A 503 -20.19 13.24 26.68
CA GLU A 503 -19.84 13.62 28.04
C GLU A 503 -19.57 12.37 28.88
N ALA A 504 -18.36 12.27 29.45
CA ALA A 504 -17.97 11.13 30.29
C ALA A 504 -18.23 9.74 29.65
N GLY A 505 -18.03 9.62 28.33
CA GLY A 505 -18.26 8.38 27.59
C GLY A 505 -19.72 8.08 27.27
N VAL A 506 -20.63 9.04 27.46
CA VAL A 506 -22.05 8.95 27.11
C VAL A 506 -22.37 9.99 26.07
N VAL A 507 -23.05 9.58 25.01
CA VAL A 507 -23.59 10.48 24.01
C VAL A 507 -24.86 11.12 24.54
N THR A 508 -24.83 12.43 24.73
CA THR A 508 -25.94 13.22 25.27
C THR A 508 -26.78 13.89 24.19
N ASP A 509 -26.19 14.18 23.03
CA ASP A 509 -26.88 14.80 21.91
C ASP A 509 -26.29 14.42 20.55
N ILE A 510 -27.09 14.53 19.49
CA ILE A 510 -26.67 14.36 18.09
C ILE A 510 -27.12 15.55 17.25
N TYR A 511 -26.22 16.03 16.38
CA TYR A 511 -26.41 17.20 15.51
C TYR A 511 -26.81 16.84 14.08
N VAL A 512 -27.04 15.55 13.83
CA VAL A 512 -27.37 14.98 12.53
C VAL A 512 -28.72 14.31 12.57
N ASP A 513 -29.39 14.23 11.42
CA ASP A 513 -30.67 13.56 11.35
C ASP A 513 -30.51 12.05 11.67
N PRO A 514 -31.43 11.46 12.45
CA PRO A 514 -31.35 10.06 12.90
C PRO A 514 -31.04 9.01 11.81
N PRO A 515 -31.53 9.15 10.55
CA PRO A 515 -31.21 8.19 9.49
C PRO A 515 -29.72 8.10 9.13
N PHE A 516 -28.94 9.17 9.30
CA PHE A 516 -27.52 9.21 8.95
C PHE A 516 -26.60 8.83 10.12
N THR A 517 -27.16 8.66 11.32
CA THR A 517 -26.37 8.47 12.54
C THR A 517 -25.51 7.20 12.50
N VAL A 518 -26.04 6.09 12.00
CA VAL A 518 -25.33 4.80 11.96
C VAL A 518 -24.19 4.82 10.93
N GLU A 519 -24.42 5.44 9.78
CA GLU A 519 -23.41 5.62 8.74
C GLU A 519 -22.23 6.44 9.27
N LEU A 520 -22.50 7.59 9.88
CA LEU A 520 -21.46 8.45 10.44
C LEU A 520 -20.74 7.79 11.61
N LEU A 521 -21.46 7.04 12.46
CA LEU A 521 -20.88 6.24 13.54
C LEU A 521 -19.89 5.19 13.02
N LEU A 522 -20.27 4.45 11.98
CA LEU A 522 -19.40 3.44 11.38
C LEU A 522 -18.21 4.07 10.65
N ASN A 523 -18.40 5.20 9.98
CA ASN A 523 -17.29 5.95 9.38
C ASN A 523 -16.32 6.46 10.44
N ALA A 524 -16.82 7.05 11.53
CA ALA A 524 -15.99 7.46 12.66
C ALA A 524 -15.22 6.28 13.25
N LEU A 525 -15.86 5.12 13.40
CA LEU A 525 -15.22 3.90 13.91
C LEU A 525 -14.13 3.38 12.97
N MET A 526 -14.43 3.25 11.67
CA MET A 526 -13.54 2.64 10.68
C MET A 526 -12.32 3.50 10.32
N LEU A 527 -12.38 4.81 10.58
CA LEU A 527 -11.28 5.74 10.32
C LEU A 527 -10.31 5.89 11.50
N VAL A 528 -10.62 5.34 12.68
CA VAL A 528 -9.76 5.45 13.86
C VAL A 528 -8.47 4.64 13.68
N PRO A 529 -7.29 5.28 13.68
CA PRO A 529 -6.03 4.57 13.55
C PRO A 529 -5.78 3.65 14.74
N GLY A 530 -5.52 2.37 14.46
CA GLY A 530 -5.19 1.36 15.47
C GLY A 530 -6.39 0.62 16.05
N ILE A 531 -7.62 0.90 15.59
CA ILE A 531 -8.79 0.13 16.03
C ILE A 531 -8.68 -1.33 15.60
N ARG A 532 -9.00 -2.25 16.51
CA ARG A 532 -8.94 -3.68 16.20
C ARG A 532 -10.08 -4.12 15.26
N PRO A 533 -9.81 -4.97 14.25
CA PRO A 533 -10.86 -5.47 13.36
C PRO A 533 -11.97 -6.21 14.12
N SER A 534 -11.63 -6.99 15.16
CA SER A 534 -12.62 -7.66 16.03
C SER A 534 -13.61 -6.70 16.70
N THR A 535 -13.18 -5.48 17.06
CA THR A 535 -14.07 -4.46 17.64
C THR A 535 -15.04 -3.93 16.62
N VAL A 536 -14.57 -3.62 15.40
CA VAL A 536 -15.45 -3.18 14.31
C VAL A 536 -16.48 -4.27 13.97
N VAL A 537 -16.05 -5.52 13.85
CA VAL A 537 -16.93 -6.67 13.60
C VAL A 537 -17.91 -6.90 14.77
N GLY A 538 -17.47 -6.68 16.02
CA GLY A 538 -18.32 -6.72 17.20
C GLY A 538 -19.42 -5.65 17.19
N VAL A 539 -19.09 -4.43 16.77
CA VAL A 539 -20.08 -3.35 16.58
C VAL A 539 -21.09 -3.73 15.50
N LEU A 540 -20.62 -4.15 14.33
CA LEU A 540 -21.50 -4.56 13.22
C LEU A 540 -22.42 -5.72 13.63
N SER A 541 -21.91 -6.70 14.37
CA SER A 541 -22.70 -7.81 14.91
C SER A 541 -23.79 -7.35 15.88
N ARG A 542 -23.54 -6.32 16.69
CA ARG A 542 -24.53 -5.74 17.60
C ARG A 542 -25.61 -4.98 16.83
N LEU A 543 -25.23 -4.20 15.83
CA LEU A 543 -26.16 -3.48 14.97
C LEU A 543 -27.06 -4.45 14.20
N ASP A 544 -26.49 -5.54 13.70
CA ASP A 544 -27.26 -6.58 13.01
C ASP A 544 -28.29 -7.26 13.92
N ARG A 545 -27.92 -7.64 15.15
CA ARG A 545 -28.86 -8.19 16.15
C ARG A 545 -29.98 -7.22 16.53
N GLY A 546 -29.74 -5.91 16.39
CA GLY A 546 -30.74 -4.87 16.61
C GLY A 546 -31.64 -4.59 15.40
N ASP A 547 -31.51 -5.36 14.32
CA ASP A 547 -32.16 -5.14 13.02
C ASP A 547 -32.01 -3.68 12.53
N ILE A 548 -30.82 -3.10 12.75
CA ILE A 548 -30.53 -1.73 12.36
C ILE A 548 -30.18 -1.67 10.88
N PHE A 549 -30.72 -0.67 10.15
CA PHE A 549 -30.28 -0.39 8.80
C PHE A 549 -28.82 0.07 8.82
N ILE A 550 -27.96 -0.66 8.11
CA ILE A 550 -26.54 -0.35 7.99
C ILE A 550 -26.31 -0.02 6.51
N ASN A 551 -25.86 1.20 6.25
CA ASN A 551 -25.32 1.57 4.95
C ASN A 551 -24.01 2.34 5.19
N PRO A 552 -22.86 1.79 4.80
CA PRO A 552 -21.59 2.48 4.96
C PRO A 552 -21.25 3.45 3.81
N PHE A 553 -22.09 3.55 2.75
CA PHE A 553 -21.78 4.32 1.54
C PHE A 553 -22.93 5.19 1.00
#